data_AF-A0A931CFP9-F1
#
_entry.id   AF-A0A931CFP9-F1
#
_cell.length_a   1.000
_cell.length_b   1.000
_cell.length_c   1.000
_cell.angle_alpha   90.00
_cell.angle_beta   90.00
_cell.angle_gamma   90.00
#
_symmetry.space_group_name_H-M   'P 1'
#
loop_
_entity.id
_entity.type
_entity.pdbx_description
1 polymer ?
#
loop_
_entity_poly.entity_id
_entity_poly.type
_entity_poly.pdbx_seq_one_letter_code
_entity_poly.pdbx_strand_id
1 'polypeptide(L)'
;MAFGPLELMVLSFPAERLSDGVRVTLDHLSAAAEMRVVDVLAVRTDPAGCAFTVELSELPELGGDRARLARLASGLITESDVAEVAAVVGDKRDALAVLLEHRWVRDLAGPVAAFDGSIVALTHIPGAPGHGRVRIRNSHDQNRLITTS
;
A
#
# COMPACT_ATOMS: atom_id res chain seq x y z
N MET A 1 4.70 17.97 11.12
CA MET A 1 5.33 16.82 11.81
C MET A 1 6.29 16.18 10.84
N ALA A 2 7.49 15.78 11.26
CA ALA A 2 8.40 15.04 10.39
C ALA A 2 8.17 13.53 10.64
N PHE A 3 7.74 12.80 9.62
CA PHE A 3 7.67 11.34 9.70
C PHE A 3 9.06 10.74 9.54
N GLY A 4 9.29 9.57 10.16
CA GLY A 4 10.38 8.69 9.74
C GLY A 4 10.20 8.19 8.29
N PRO A 5 11.10 7.34 7.79
CA PRO A 5 10.95 6.75 6.47
C PRO A 5 9.58 6.08 6.30
N LEU A 6 8.94 6.39 5.18
CA LEU A 6 7.62 5.89 4.83
C LEU A 6 7.74 4.79 3.77
N GLU A 7 6.84 3.81 3.84
CA GLU A 7 6.68 2.76 2.85
C GLU A 7 5.21 2.63 2.45
N LEU A 8 4.94 2.65 1.15
CA LEU A 8 3.63 2.37 0.59
C LEU A 8 3.52 0.86 0.32
N MET A 9 2.65 0.20 1.07
CA MET A 9 2.32 -1.21 0.87
C MET A 9 0.94 -1.36 0.23
N VAL A 10 0.85 -2.15 -0.82
CA VAL A 10 -0.41 -2.45 -1.51
C VAL A 10 -0.73 -3.93 -1.38
N LEU A 11 -1.91 -4.21 -0.84
CA LEU A 11 -2.41 -5.57 -0.66
C LEU A 11 -3.61 -5.80 -1.56
N SER A 12 -3.58 -6.84 -2.41
CA SER A 12 -4.67 -7.15 -3.33
C SER A 12 -5.54 -8.30 -2.82
N PHE A 13 -6.85 -8.10 -2.84
CA PHE A 13 -7.86 -9.06 -2.40
C PHE A 13 -8.88 -9.30 -3.51
N PRO A 14 -9.48 -10.51 -3.59
CA PRO A 14 -10.80 -10.62 -4.21
C PRO A 14 -11.74 -9.58 -3.60
N ALA A 15 -12.58 -8.93 -4.41
CA ALA A 15 -13.42 -7.82 -3.97
C ALA A 15 -14.30 -8.20 -2.77
N GLU A 16 -14.86 -9.40 -2.79
CA GLU A 16 -15.70 -9.95 -1.71
C GLU A 16 -14.94 -10.22 -0.40
N ARG A 17 -13.60 -10.20 -0.42
CA ARG A 17 -12.72 -10.45 0.73
C ARG A 17 -11.98 -9.21 1.22
N LEU A 18 -12.20 -8.05 0.61
CA LEU A 18 -11.49 -6.82 0.96
C LEU A 18 -11.63 -6.50 2.46
N SER A 19 -12.85 -6.56 2.98
CA SER A 19 -13.16 -6.17 4.37
C SER A 19 -12.48 -7.06 5.40
N ASP A 20 -12.42 -8.37 5.15
CA ASP A 20 -11.67 -9.30 6.00
C ASP A 20 -10.17 -9.03 5.94
N GLY A 21 -9.66 -8.76 4.73
CA GLY A 21 -8.27 -8.39 4.50
C GLY A 21 -7.87 -7.12 5.26
N VAL A 22 -8.72 -6.08 5.21
CA VAL A 22 -8.52 -4.84 5.95
C VAL A 22 -8.45 -5.08 7.46
N ARG A 23 -9.41 -5.82 8.03
CA ARG A 23 -9.43 -6.10 9.47
C ARG A 23 -8.17 -6.83 9.93
N VAL A 24 -7.81 -7.93 9.26
CA VAL A 24 -6.60 -8.69 9.57
C VAL A 24 -5.34 -7.83 9.47
N THR A 25 -5.26 -6.99 8.43
CA THR A 25 -4.11 -6.09 8.21
C THR A 25 -3.99 -5.07 9.33
N LEU A 26 -5.09 -4.37 9.66
CA LEU A 26 -5.07 -3.34 10.69
C LEU A 26 -4.81 -3.92 12.09
N ASP A 27 -5.38 -5.08 12.40
CA ASP A 27 -5.11 -5.77 13.66
C ASP A 27 -3.63 -6.11 13.79
N HIS A 28 -3.04 -6.69 12.74
CA HIS A 28 -1.62 -7.05 12.72
C HIS A 28 -0.71 -5.82 12.84
N LEU A 29 -0.94 -4.78 12.03
CA LEU A 29 -0.12 -3.57 12.05
C LEU A 29 -0.29 -2.78 13.35
N SER A 30 -1.46 -2.83 14.00
CA SER A 30 -1.66 -2.20 15.30
C SER A 30 -0.86 -2.85 16.42
N ALA A 31 -0.53 -4.15 16.30
CA ALA A 31 0.30 -4.87 17.24
C ALA A 31 1.81 -4.70 16.98
N ALA A 32 2.20 -4.24 15.78
CA ALA A 32 3.59 -4.05 15.39
C ALA A 32 4.16 -2.72 15.93
N ALA A 33 4.81 -2.76 17.09
CA ALA A 33 5.33 -1.58 17.78
C ALA A 33 6.45 -0.82 17.03
N GLU A 34 7.14 -1.46 16.08
CA GLU A 34 8.22 -0.82 15.30
C GLU A 34 7.70 -0.07 14.07
N MET A 35 6.43 -0.25 13.73
CA MET A 35 5.77 0.39 12.61
C MET A 35 4.61 1.26 13.10
N ARG A 36 4.17 2.17 12.26
CA ARG A 36 2.95 2.96 12.50
C ARG A 36 2.20 3.14 11.20
N VAL A 37 0.91 2.82 11.20
CA VAL A 37 0.02 3.18 10.10
C VAL A 37 -0.18 4.69 10.10
N VAL A 38 0.18 5.34 9.00
CA VAL A 38 0.06 6.79 8.82
C VAL A 38 -1.17 7.13 8.00
N ASP A 39 -1.40 6.37 6.93
CA ASP A 39 -2.52 6.57 6.02
C ASP A 39 -3.02 5.24 5.46
N VAL A 40 -4.33 5.13 5.19
CA VAL A 40 -4.96 3.94 4.63
C VAL A 40 -6.11 4.31 3.73
N LEU A 41 -6.08 3.77 2.51
CA LEU A 41 -7.19 3.87 1.55
C LEU A 41 -7.51 2.50 0.96
N ALA A 42 -8.80 2.24 0.78
CA ALA A 42 -9.23 1.16 -0.09
C ALA A 42 -9.20 1.65 -1.54
N VAL A 43 -8.80 0.78 -2.45
CA VAL A 43 -8.83 1.01 -3.90
C VAL A 43 -9.79 0.01 -4.49
N ARG A 44 -10.81 0.51 -5.17
CA ARG A 44 -11.83 -0.32 -5.83
C ARG A 44 -11.80 -0.07 -7.32
N THR A 45 -12.21 -1.08 -8.07
CA THR A 45 -12.36 -0.96 -9.52
C THR A 45 -13.85 -0.98 -9.88
N ASP A 46 -14.29 -0.03 -10.68
CA ASP A 46 -15.66 0.01 -11.17
C ASP A 46 -15.89 -1.04 -12.30
N PRO A 47 -17.14 -1.25 -12.77
CA PRO A 47 -17.41 -2.16 -13.87
C PRO A 47 -16.78 -1.78 -15.22
N ALA A 48 -16.34 -0.53 -15.38
CA ALA A 48 -15.65 -0.04 -16.57
C ALA A 48 -14.11 -0.22 -16.48
N GLY A 49 -13.59 -0.70 -15.36
CA GLY A 49 -12.16 -0.88 -15.13
C GLY A 49 -11.45 0.35 -14.58
N CYS A 50 -12.19 1.39 -14.18
CA CYS A 50 -11.62 2.59 -13.58
C CYS A 50 -11.43 2.37 -12.08
N ALA A 51 -10.21 2.61 -11.59
CA ALA A 51 -9.93 2.54 -10.17
C ALA A 51 -10.28 3.85 -9.46
N PHE A 52 -10.80 3.74 -8.25
CA PHE A 52 -11.12 4.87 -7.39
C PHE A 52 -10.80 4.53 -5.93
N THR A 53 -10.49 5.57 -5.15
CA THR A 53 -10.21 5.44 -3.72
C THR A 53 -11.48 5.55 -2.88
N VAL A 54 -11.53 4.79 -1.80
CA VAL A 54 -12.58 4.85 -0.79
C VAL A 54 -11.93 4.90 0.59
N GLU A 55 -12.36 5.83 1.42
CA GLU A 55 -11.92 5.86 2.81
C GLU A 55 -12.47 4.66 3.57
N LEU A 56 -11.72 4.12 4.52
CA LEU A 56 -12.21 3.01 5.35
C LEU A 56 -13.45 3.41 6.17
N SER A 57 -13.60 4.70 6.50
CA SER A 57 -14.74 5.24 7.25
C SER A 57 -16.05 5.18 6.45
N GLU A 58 -15.97 5.07 5.13
CA GLU A 58 -17.07 5.01 4.17
C GLU A 58 -17.47 3.58 3.80
N LEU A 59 -16.75 2.58 4.29
CA LEU A 59 -17.05 1.16 4.10
C LEU A 59 -17.90 0.63 5.26
N PRO A 60 -19.24 0.61 5.17
CA PRO A 60 -20.10 0.16 6.25
C PRO A 60 -19.81 -1.28 6.70
N GLU A 61 -19.37 -2.13 5.79
CA GLU A 61 -19.06 -3.54 6.03
C GLU A 61 -17.84 -3.76 6.93
N LEU A 62 -16.97 -2.76 7.11
CA LEU A 62 -15.86 -2.83 8.06
C LEU A 62 -16.36 -2.74 9.50
N GLY A 63 -17.48 -2.07 9.75
CA GLY A 63 -17.98 -1.79 11.09
C GLY A 63 -16.96 -1.04 11.96
N GLY A 64 -17.11 -1.13 13.28
CA GLY A 64 -16.18 -0.52 14.24
C GLY A 64 -16.34 0.99 14.41
N ASP A 65 -15.33 1.62 15.03
CA ASP A 65 -15.32 3.05 15.30
C ASP A 65 -14.99 3.85 14.03
N ARG A 66 -16.02 4.44 13.42
CA ARG A 66 -15.87 5.27 12.20
C ARG A 66 -14.94 6.45 12.40
N ALA A 67 -14.89 7.06 13.59
CA ALA A 67 -13.99 8.18 13.85
C ALA A 67 -12.53 7.72 13.89
N ARG A 68 -12.28 6.51 14.42
CA ARG A 68 -10.95 5.88 14.34
C ARG A 68 -10.55 5.60 12.89
N LEU A 69 -11.46 5.06 12.08
CA LEU A 69 -11.19 4.78 10.66
C LEU A 69 -10.97 6.06 9.85
N ALA A 70 -11.74 7.11 10.09
CA ALA A 70 -11.56 8.41 9.43
C ALA A 70 -10.20 9.04 9.72
N ARG A 71 -9.65 8.83 10.93
CA ARG A 71 -8.29 9.30 11.27
C ARG A 71 -7.18 8.58 10.51
N LEU A 72 -7.47 7.42 9.91
CA LEU A 72 -6.52 6.73 9.06
C LEU A 72 -6.49 7.30 7.64
N ALA A 73 -7.44 8.16 7.24
CA ALA A 73 -7.40 8.88 5.98
C ALA A 73 -6.68 10.22 6.17
N SER A 74 -5.34 10.19 6.14
CA SER A 74 -4.53 11.39 6.41
C SER A 74 -4.38 12.30 5.19
N GLY A 75 -4.64 11.78 3.99
CA GLY A 75 -4.49 12.48 2.71
C GLY A 75 -3.06 12.52 2.17
N LEU A 76 -2.16 11.69 2.70
CA LEU A 76 -0.80 11.50 2.22
C LEU A 76 -0.72 10.50 1.07
N ILE A 77 -1.60 9.50 1.04
CA ILE A 77 -1.78 8.66 -0.15
C ILE A 77 -2.62 9.48 -1.13
N THR A 78 -2.04 9.83 -2.27
CA THR A 78 -2.71 10.62 -3.30
C THR A 78 -3.41 9.73 -4.33
N GLU A 79 -4.32 10.33 -5.10
CA GLU A 79 -4.98 9.64 -6.21
C GLU A 79 -3.98 9.17 -7.29
N SER A 80 -2.89 9.93 -7.50
CA SER A 80 -1.82 9.55 -8.43
C SER A 80 -1.09 8.29 -7.97
N ASP A 81 -0.77 8.19 -6.67
CA ASP A 81 -0.13 6.99 -6.11
C ASP A 81 -1.03 5.77 -6.32
N VAL A 82 -2.34 5.95 -6.14
CA VAL A 82 -3.33 4.89 -6.32
C VAL A 82 -3.52 4.50 -7.79
N ALA A 83 -3.47 5.45 -8.72
CA ALA A 83 -3.58 5.16 -10.14
C ALA A 83 -2.42 4.28 -10.64
N GLU A 84 -1.19 4.54 -10.17
CA GLU A 84 -0.04 3.69 -10.45
C GLU A 84 -0.21 2.28 -9.87
N VAL A 85 -0.78 2.19 -8.67
CA VAL A 85 -1.07 0.93 -7.99
C VAL A 85 -2.16 0.13 -8.70
N ALA A 86 -3.23 0.79 -9.14
CA ALA A 86 -4.34 0.17 -9.86
C ALA A 86 -3.88 -0.49 -11.17
N ALA A 87 -2.90 0.09 -11.86
CA ALA A 87 -2.31 -0.53 -13.05
C ALA A 87 -1.64 -1.89 -12.78
N VAL A 88 -1.29 -2.18 -11.51
CA VAL A 88 -0.66 -3.42 -11.06
C VAL A 88 -1.68 -4.41 -10.47
N VAL A 89 -2.78 -3.91 -9.92
CA VAL A 89 -3.87 -4.72 -9.35
C VAL A 89 -4.71 -5.26 -10.51
N GLY A 90 -4.56 -6.55 -10.81
CA GLY A 90 -5.26 -7.18 -11.93
C GLY A 90 -6.79 -7.16 -11.81
N ASP A 91 -7.46 -7.38 -12.95
CA ASP A 91 -8.92 -7.33 -13.09
C ASP A 91 -9.68 -8.08 -11.99
N LYS A 92 -10.80 -7.48 -11.53
CA LYS A 92 -11.72 -8.03 -10.51
C LYS A 92 -11.12 -8.19 -9.11
N ARG A 93 -10.10 -7.41 -8.79
CA ARG A 93 -9.52 -7.35 -7.45
C ARG A 93 -9.59 -5.93 -6.94
N ASP A 94 -9.82 -5.84 -5.64
CA ASP A 94 -9.67 -4.59 -4.90
C ASP A 94 -8.31 -4.59 -4.21
N ALA A 95 -7.89 -3.42 -3.77
CA ALA A 95 -6.66 -3.29 -3.02
C ALA A 95 -6.83 -2.45 -1.74
N LEU A 96 -5.91 -2.66 -0.82
CA LEU A 96 -5.69 -1.82 0.34
C LEU A 96 -4.32 -1.18 0.20
N ALA A 97 -4.29 0.14 0.09
CA ALA A 97 -3.06 0.93 0.16
C ALA A 97 -2.83 1.35 1.61
N VAL A 98 -1.66 1.03 2.15
CA VAL A 98 -1.26 1.34 3.53
C VAL A 98 0.07 2.07 3.50
N LEU A 99 0.09 3.27 4.07
CA LEU A 99 1.32 4.03 4.26
C LEU A 99 1.85 3.78 5.67
N LEU A 100 3.04 3.20 5.76
CA LEU A 100 3.68 2.78 7.00
C LEU A 100 4.88 3.66 7.31
N GLU A 101 5.00 4.10 8.56
CA GLU A 101 6.21 4.72 9.10
C GLU A 101 7.07 3.69 9.82
N HIS A 102 8.34 3.59 9.41
CA HIS A 102 9.34 2.74 10.06
C HIS A 102 9.98 3.45 11.25
N ARG A 103 9.34 3.34 12.43
CA ARG A 103 9.80 4.01 13.66
C ARG A 103 11.18 3.53 14.11
N TRP A 104 11.47 2.25 13.94
CA TRP A 104 12.78 1.69 14.25
C TRP A 104 13.92 2.36 13.47
N VAL A 105 13.69 2.82 12.23
CA VAL A 105 14.72 3.49 11.42
C VAL A 105 15.02 4.88 11.96
N ARG A 106 13.96 5.60 12.36
CA ARG A 106 14.10 6.88 13.05
C ARG A 106 14.89 6.70 14.35
N ASP A 107 14.59 5.63 15.09
CA ASP A 107 15.22 5.37 16.38
C ASP A 107 16.67 4.83 16.23
N LEU A 108 16.99 4.19 15.09
CA LEU A 108 18.34 3.74 14.72
C LEU A 108 19.28 4.89 14.32
N ALA A 109 18.74 6.01 13.82
CA ALA A 109 19.55 7.12 13.35
C ALA A 109 20.50 7.67 14.44
N GLY A 110 20.04 7.73 15.70
CA GLY A 110 20.85 8.18 16.84
C GLY A 110 22.05 7.28 17.12
N PRO A 111 21.85 5.98 17.37
CA PRO A 111 22.95 5.02 17.53
C PRO A 111 23.95 5.01 16.38
N VAL A 112 23.50 5.13 15.12
CA VAL A 112 24.39 5.17 13.95
C VAL A 112 25.24 6.45 13.93
N ALA A 113 24.63 7.60 14.24
CA ALA A 113 25.34 8.88 14.31
C ALA A 113 26.39 8.92 15.42
N ALA A 114 26.24 8.14 16.49
CA ALA A 114 27.24 8.03 17.57
C ALA A 114 28.58 7.42 17.10
N PHE A 115 28.61 6.81 15.92
CA PHE A 115 29.80 6.26 15.27
C PHE A 115 30.17 7.02 13.98
N ASP A 116 29.77 8.29 13.86
CA ASP A 116 29.93 9.11 12.63
C ASP A 116 29.30 8.46 11.38
N GLY A 117 28.35 7.55 11.58
CA GLY A 117 27.61 6.88 10.52
C GLY A 117 26.41 7.69 10.06
N SER A 118 25.91 7.37 8.87
CA SER A 118 24.61 7.84 8.40
C SER A 118 23.90 6.76 7.59
N ILE A 119 22.58 6.80 7.63
CA ILE A 119 21.75 5.94 6.77
C ILE A 119 21.69 6.59 5.39
N VAL A 120 22.35 5.98 4.41
CA VAL A 120 22.49 6.56 3.06
C VAL A 120 21.42 6.11 2.08
N ALA A 121 20.76 4.98 2.32
CA ALA A 121 19.69 4.47 1.48
C ALA A 121 18.77 3.52 2.28
N LEU A 122 17.48 3.59 1.99
CA LEU A 122 16.49 2.56 2.30
C LEU A 122 15.87 2.10 0.99
N THR A 123 15.81 0.80 0.76
CA THR A 123 15.21 0.23 -0.45
C THR A 123 14.40 -0.99 -0.07
N HIS A 124 13.18 -1.08 -0.59
CA HIS A 124 12.38 -2.28 -0.46
C HIS A 124 12.80 -3.29 -1.53
N ILE A 125 13.17 -4.49 -1.09
CA ILE A 125 13.46 -5.63 -1.97
C ILE A 125 12.32 -6.63 -1.80
N PRO A 126 11.43 -6.79 -2.80
CA PRO A 126 10.32 -7.71 -2.69
C PRO A 126 10.80 -9.15 -2.45
N GLY A 127 10.19 -9.83 -1.49
CA GLY A 127 10.36 -11.28 -1.34
C GLY A 127 9.83 -12.03 -2.57
N ALA A 128 10.26 -13.29 -2.74
CA ALA A 128 9.69 -14.16 -3.78
C ALA A 128 8.15 -14.20 -3.63
N PRO A 129 7.37 -14.08 -4.72
CA PRO A 129 5.92 -13.98 -4.63
C PRO A 129 5.34 -15.25 -3.97
N GLY A 130 4.78 -15.09 -2.77
CA GLY A 130 3.98 -16.14 -2.14
C GLY A 130 2.75 -16.41 -3.01
N HIS A 131 2.73 -17.55 -3.70
CA HIS A 131 1.63 -18.16 -4.49
C HIS A 131 0.54 -17.25 -5.08
N GLY A 132 0.89 -16.05 -5.52
CA GLY A 132 -0.01 -15.07 -6.12
C GLY A 132 0.78 -14.31 -7.17
N ARG A 133 0.58 -14.68 -8.43
CA ARG A 133 1.29 -14.07 -9.56
C ARG A 133 0.80 -12.64 -9.75
N VAL A 134 1.43 -11.68 -9.11
CA VAL A 134 1.40 -10.28 -9.55
C VAL A 134 2.28 -10.21 -10.79
N ARG A 135 1.66 -10.18 -11.99
CA ARG A 135 2.38 -9.84 -13.21
C ARG A 135 2.53 -8.33 -13.22
N ILE A 136 3.70 -7.83 -12.84
CA ILE A 136 4.06 -6.44 -13.13
C ILE A 136 4.16 -6.35 -14.65
N ARG A 137 3.20 -5.66 -15.27
CA ARG A 137 3.20 -5.42 -16.71
C ARG A 137 4.12 -4.22 -16.95
N ASN A 138 5.38 -4.48 -17.27
CA ASN A 138 6.29 -3.41 -17.67
C ASN A 138 5.72 -2.71 -18.92
N SER A 139 5.53 -1.40 -18.86
CA SER A 139 4.98 -0.57 -19.94
C SER A 139 5.91 -0.39 -21.15
N HIS A 140 6.98 -1.18 -21.26
CA HIS A 140 8.04 -1.00 -22.25
C HIS A 140 8.01 -1.98 -23.44
N ASP A 141 6.97 -2.80 -23.60
CA ASP A 141 6.89 -3.74 -24.74
C ASP A 141 5.73 -3.41 -25.71
N GLN A 142 5.70 -2.16 -26.15
CA GLN A 142 4.86 -1.69 -27.26
C GLN A 142 5.72 -1.40 -28.50
N ASN A 143 6.63 -2.30 -28.90
CA ASN A 143 7.09 -2.28 -30.29
C ASN A 143 7.79 -3.57 -30.76
N ARG A 144 7.00 -4.56 -31.21
CA ARG A 144 7.42 -5.44 -32.32
C ARG A 144 6.21 -6.04 -33.02
N LEU A 145 5.54 -5.20 -33.79
CA LEU A 145 4.86 -5.66 -35.00
C LEU A 145 5.94 -6.12 -35.98
N ILE A 146 6.03 -7.43 -36.22
CA ILE A 146 6.62 -7.96 -37.45
C ILE A 146 5.55 -8.76 -38.16
N THR A 147 4.91 -8.08 -39.11
CA THR A 147 4.22 -8.68 -40.26
C THR A 147 5.26 -9.15 -41.26
N THR A 148 5.21 -10.43 -41.65
CA THR A 148 5.55 -11.00 -42.97
C THR A 148 5.50 -12.53 -42.78
N SER A 149 4.91 -13.36 -43.64
CA SER A 149 4.04 -13.27 -44.81
C SER A 149 3.47 -14.67 -45.01
#